data_AF-A0AAD6SK58-F1
#
_entry.id   AF-A0AAD6SK58-F1
#
_cell.length_a   1.000
_cell.length_b   1.000
_cell.length_c   1.000
_cell.angle_alpha   90.00
_cell.angle_beta   90.00
_cell.angle_gamma   90.00
#
_symmetry.space_group_name_H-M   'P 1'
#
loop_
_entity.id
_entity.type
_entity.pdbx_description
1 polymer ?
#
loop_
_entity_poly.entity_id
_entity_poly.type
_entity_poly.pdbx_seq_one_letter_code
_entity_poly.pdbx_strand_id
1 'polypeptide(L)'
;MADRPGLYQEPDNYFTGGSSTASGASRRTLRGGRLDTALNAILVAEKDVAAALQKVEEMATAAQKVPRLMIKISVAAQITALEARLEALVEDLRWRKRIVGTPLTVEEILNPPEELEIGENPYKFDGDAEIVAAAKHQLAVEHGEITVIEIDSDEEEEDDNTPQATSGEVRSLCEKLEALCVGHGGSLELQTQLRQFRGALR
;
A
#
# COMPACT_ATOMS: atom_id res chain seq x y z
N MET A 1 -24.89 44.16 5.83
CA MET A 1 -24.18 45.31 5.24
C MET A 1 -22.73 45.20 5.69
N ALA A 2 -21.80 45.37 4.74
CA ALA A 2 -20.34 45.16 4.80
C ALA A 2 -19.86 43.69 4.89
N ASP A 3 -18.85 43.23 4.18
CA ASP A 3 -18.29 43.56 2.86
C ASP A 3 -17.38 42.35 2.50
N ARG A 4 -17.46 41.84 1.27
CA ARG A 4 -16.49 40.92 0.64
C ARG A 4 -15.93 41.66 -0.59
N PRO A 5 -14.83 41.24 -1.24
CA PRO A 5 -13.66 40.47 -0.79
C PRO A 5 -12.32 41.14 -1.22
N GLY A 6 -11.22 40.80 -0.53
CA GLY A 6 -9.86 41.17 -0.97
C GLY A 6 -9.37 40.28 -2.11
N LEU A 7 -9.19 40.88 -3.29
CA LEU A 7 -8.51 40.33 -4.46
C LEU A 7 -7.04 39.99 -4.13
N TYR A 8 -6.66 38.73 -4.30
CA TYR A 8 -5.25 38.35 -4.39
C TYR A 8 -4.74 38.70 -5.80
N GLN A 9 -3.75 39.59 -5.85
CA GLN A 9 -2.98 39.93 -7.05
C GLN A 9 -1.95 38.84 -7.34
N GLU A 10 -1.97 38.31 -8.56
CA GLU A 10 -0.88 37.54 -9.16
C GLU A 10 0.27 38.49 -9.52
N PRO A 11 1.54 38.11 -9.30
CA PRO A 11 2.66 38.78 -9.94
C PRO A 11 3.02 38.10 -11.27
N ASP A 12 2.69 38.79 -12.36
CA ASP A 12 3.29 38.64 -13.68
C ASP A 12 4.81 38.81 -13.60
N ASN A 13 5.56 37.73 -13.79
CA ASN A 13 7.00 37.82 -14.07
C ASN A 13 7.27 37.42 -15.52
N TYR A 14 7.18 38.44 -16.37
CA TYR A 14 7.77 38.48 -17.71
C TYR A 14 9.30 38.37 -17.60
N PHE A 15 9.85 37.17 -17.80
CA PHE A 15 11.28 37.02 -18.07
C PHE A 15 11.49 36.96 -19.58
N THR A 16 11.96 38.07 -20.12
CA THR A 16 12.33 38.30 -21.51
C THR A 16 13.44 37.37 -21.97
N GLY A 17 13.30 36.86 -23.19
CA GLY A 17 14.32 36.09 -23.88
C GLY A 17 15.61 36.86 -24.09
N GLY A 18 16.73 36.16 -23.92
CA GLY A 18 18.05 36.56 -24.37
C GLY A 18 18.66 35.41 -25.16
N SER A 19 18.61 35.51 -26.48
CA SER A 19 19.46 34.75 -27.38
C SER A 19 20.87 35.36 -27.34
N SER A 20 21.88 34.56 -26.99
CA SER A 20 23.22 34.82 -27.52
C SER A 20 24.08 33.58 -27.56
N THR A 21 24.85 33.56 -28.63
CA THR A 21 25.61 32.51 -29.27
C THR A 21 26.84 32.03 -28.48
N ALA A 22 27.10 30.73 -28.65
CA ALA A 22 28.41 30.10 -28.83
C ALA A 22 29.55 30.50 -27.88
N SER A 23 30.05 29.52 -27.11
CA SER A 23 31.47 29.13 -27.12
C SER A 23 31.74 28.09 -26.04
N GLY A 24 32.65 27.16 -26.33
CA GLY A 24 33.45 26.55 -25.27
C GLY A 24 33.00 25.17 -24.83
N ALA A 25 33.41 24.19 -25.62
CA ALA A 25 33.86 22.86 -25.21
C ALA A 25 33.94 22.61 -23.69
N SER A 26 33.30 21.52 -23.25
CA SER A 26 33.98 20.42 -22.55
C SER A 26 32.93 19.52 -21.92
N ARG A 27 32.13 18.85 -22.76
CA ARG A 27 31.43 17.65 -22.30
C ARG A 27 32.51 16.63 -22.01
N ARG A 28 32.75 16.40 -20.72
CA ARG A 28 33.49 15.24 -20.23
C ARG A 28 32.82 14.01 -20.83
N THR A 29 33.43 13.46 -21.88
CA THR A 29 33.15 12.12 -22.38
C THR A 29 33.64 11.15 -21.32
N LEU A 30 32.81 10.96 -20.29
CA LEU A 30 32.94 9.85 -19.37
C LEU A 30 32.71 8.57 -20.18
N ARG A 31 33.80 7.94 -20.61
CA ARG A 31 33.96 6.48 -20.68
C ARG A 31 32.81 5.64 -21.28
N GLY A 32 32.06 6.16 -22.26
CA GLY A 32 31.02 5.40 -22.99
C GLY A 32 31.48 4.77 -24.32
N GLY A 33 32.57 5.28 -24.91
CA GLY A 33 32.90 4.99 -26.32
C GLY A 33 33.28 3.55 -26.68
N ARG A 34 33.56 2.66 -25.72
CA ARG A 34 33.97 1.27 -26.04
C ARG A 34 32.78 0.30 -26.18
N LEU A 35 31.74 0.46 -25.36
CA LEU A 35 30.55 -0.40 -25.43
C LEU A 35 29.70 -0.06 -26.65
N ASP A 36 29.53 1.24 -26.94
CA ASP A 36 28.77 1.71 -28.09
C ASP A 36 29.40 1.26 -29.42
N THR A 37 30.73 1.21 -29.49
CA THR A 37 31.44 0.77 -30.72
C THR A 37 31.35 -0.75 -30.91
N ALA A 38 31.44 -1.53 -29.83
CA ALA A 38 31.35 -2.99 -29.90
C ALA A 38 29.93 -3.47 -30.22
N LEU A 39 28.90 -2.85 -29.60
CA LEU A 39 27.51 -3.16 -29.88
C LEU A 39 27.12 -2.76 -31.31
N ASN A 40 27.59 -1.61 -31.80
CA ASN A 40 27.39 -1.24 -33.21
C ASN A 40 28.03 -2.23 -34.19
N ALA A 41 29.20 -2.79 -33.86
CA ALA A 41 29.83 -3.80 -34.71
C ALA A 41 29.03 -5.12 -34.78
N ILE A 42 28.38 -5.51 -33.67
CA ILE A 42 27.48 -6.68 -33.64
C ILE A 42 26.22 -6.41 -34.47
N LEU A 43 25.63 -5.22 -34.34
CA LEU A 43 24.44 -4.83 -35.09
C LEU A 43 24.70 -4.70 -36.59
N VAL A 44 25.88 -4.26 -37.01
CA VAL A 44 26.27 -4.25 -38.43
C VAL A 44 26.44 -5.67 -38.98
N ALA A 45 26.85 -6.62 -38.13
CA ALA A 45 26.99 -8.03 -38.48
C ALA A 45 25.69 -8.86 -38.31
N GLU A 46 24.55 -8.23 -38.02
CA GLU A 46 23.29 -8.93 -37.70
C GLU A 46 22.86 -9.95 -38.78
N LYS A 47 23.17 -9.68 -40.05
CA LYS A 47 22.80 -10.55 -41.18
C LYS A 47 23.77 -11.71 -41.43
N ASP A 48 24.88 -11.77 -40.70
CA ASP A 48 25.87 -12.84 -40.76
C ASP A 48 26.13 -13.39 -39.36
N VAL A 49 25.47 -14.53 -39.07
CA VAL A 49 25.51 -15.19 -37.77
C VAL A 49 26.93 -15.54 -37.34
N ALA A 50 27.80 -15.93 -38.28
CA ALA A 50 29.18 -16.30 -37.97
C ALA A 50 30.00 -15.08 -37.55
N ALA A 51 29.84 -13.96 -38.27
CA ALA A 51 30.51 -12.70 -37.96
C ALA A 51 30.01 -12.09 -36.63
N ALA A 52 28.70 -12.15 -36.37
CA ALA A 52 28.11 -11.66 -35.12
C ALA A 52 28.61 -12.46 -33.90
N LEU A 53 28.67 -13.79 -34.01
CA LEU A 53 29.19 -14.66 -32.94
C LEU A 53 30.65 -14.36 -32.61
N GLN A 54 31.49 -14.18 -33.64
CA GLN A 54 32.90 -13.82 -33.45
C GLN A 54 33.04 -12.50 -32.68
N LYS A 55 32.20 -11.50 -32.97
CA LYS A 55 32.21 -10.20 -32.27
C LYS A 55 31.72 -10.28 -30.83
N VAL A 56 30.73 -11.14 -30.56
CA VAL A 56 30.29 -11.42 -29.17
C VAL A 56 31.41 -12.09 -28.37
N GLU A 57 32.15 -13.03 -28.96
CA GLU A 57 33.26 -13.72 -28.30
C GLU A 57 34.47 -12.78 -28.04
N GLU A 58 34.80 -11.92 -29.00
CA GLU A 58 35.78 -10.83 -28.82
C GLU A 58 35.37 -9.90 -27.66
N MET A 59 34.08 -9.56 -27.54
CA MET A 59 33.57 -8.74 -26.45
C MET A 59 33.62 -9.47 -25.10
N ALA A 60 33.28 -10.76 -25.06
CA ALA A 60 33.32 -11.58 -23.85
C ALA A 60 34.76 -11.73 -23.33
N THR A 61 35.73 -12.00 -24.21
CA THR A 61 37.14 -12.10 -23.85
C THR A 61 37.73 -10.75 -23.41
N ALA A 62 37.29 -9.64 -24.01
CA ALA A 62 37.66 -8.30 -23.57
C ALA A 62 37.08 -7.98 -22.18
N ALA A 63 35.84 -8.38 -21.91
CA ALA A 63 35.19 -8.19 -20.61
C ALA A 63 35.87 -8.97 -19.47
N GLN A 64 36.36 -10.18 -19.75
CA GLN A 64 37.14 -10.98 -18.78
C GLN A 64 38.47 -10.34 -18.38
N LYS A 65 39.06 -9.50 -19.25
CA LYS A 65 40.32 -8.78 -18.98
C LYS A 65 40.11 -7.50 -18.16
N VAL A 66 38.88 -7.04 -17.99
CA VAL A 66 38.57 -5.87 -17.16
C VAL A 66 38.37 -6.33 -15.72
N PRO A 67 39.07 -5.76 -14.72
CA PRO A 67 38.82 -6.09 -13.33
C PRO A 67 37.34 -5.84 -13.00
N ARG A 68 36.67 -6.85 -12.40
CA ARG A 68 35.26 -6.79 -11.98
C ARG A 68 34.93 -5.39 -11.45
N LEU A 69 34.07 -4.67 -12.17
CA LEU A 69 33.53 -3.40 -11.72
C LEU A 69 32.69 -3.69 -10.48
N MET A 70 33.30 -3.56 -9.30
CA MET A 70 32.56 -3.52 -8.05
C MET A 70 31.80 -2.20 -8.02
N ILE A 71 30.53 -2.25 -8.38
CA ILE A 71 29.62 -1.13 -8.14
C ILE A 71 29.45 -1.06 -6.62
N LYS A 72 30.25 -0.22 -5.97
CA LYS A 72 30.00 0.18 -4.58
C LYS A 72 28.80 1.11 -4.59
N ILE A 73 27.60 0.55 -4.51
CA ILE A 73 26.40 1.35 -4.27
C ILE A 73 26.57 1.88 -2.84
N SER A 74 26.67 3.20 -2.66
CA SER A 74 26.72 3.83 -1.35
C SER A 74 25.31 3.86 -0.75
N VAL A 75 24.76 2.68 -0.44
CA VAL A 75 23.40 2.51 0.08
C VAL A 75 23.27 3.14 1.48
N ALA A 76 24.36 3.17 2.25
CA ALA A 76 24.36 3.64 3.64
C ALA A 76 23.84 5.08 3.80
N ALA A 77 24.27 6.02 2.97
CA ALA A 77 23.85 7.43 3.09
C ALA A 77 22.37 7.63 2.70
N GLN A 78 21.84 6.80 1.81
CA GLN A 78 20.45 6.87 1.38
C GLN A 78 19.51 6.28 2.43
N ILE A 79 19.92 5.18 3.08
CA ILE A 79 19.18 4.56 4.18
C ILE A 79 19.05 5.53 5.34
N THR A 80 20.16 6.11 5.81
CA THR A 80 20.11 7.05 6.95
C THR A 80 19.25 8.28 6.66
N ALA A 81 19.26 8.77 5.42
CA ALA A 81 18.40 9.89 5.01
C ALA A 81 16.91 9.51 4.95
N LEU A 82 16.60 8.26 4.58
CA LEU A 82 15.23 7.73 4.55
C LEU A 82 14.71 7.47 5.97
N GLU A 83 15.52 6.89 6.85
CA GLU A 83 15.19 6.65 8.26
C GLU A 83 14.86 7.98 8.97
N ALA A 84 15.74 8.99 8.85
CA ALA A 84 15.50 10.31 9.43
C ALA A 84 14.23 10.97 8.89
N ARG A 85 13.91 10.75 7.60
CA ARG A 85 12.67 11.26 7.00
C ARG A 85 11.44 10.54 7.53
N LEU A 86 11.52 9.23 7.76
CA LEU A 86 10.45 8.43 8.32
C LEU A 86 10.16 8.86 9.77
N GLU A 87 11.19 9.01 10.59
CA GLU A 87 11.07 9.51 11.98
C GLU A 87 10.38 10.89 12.03
N ALA A 88 10.78 11.82 11.17
CA ALA A 88 10.17 13.15 11.10
C ALA A 88 8.68 13.10 10.72
N LEU A 89 8.27 12.19 9.83
CA LEU A 89 6.87 12.02 9.45
C LEU A 89 6.05 11.40 10.60
N VAL A 90 6.61 10.43 11.32
CA VAL A 90 5.96 9.83 12.48
C VAL A 90 5.71 10.87 13.57
N GLU A 91 6.70 11.73 13.85
CA GLU A 91 6.54 12.83 14.81
C GLU A 91 5.52 13.90 14.34
N ASP A 92 5.46 14.23 13.04
CA ASP A 92 4.43 15.14 12.51
C ASP A 92 3.01 14.52 12.62
N LEU A 93 2.86 13.22 12.37
CA LEU A 93 1.59 12.50 12.56
C LEU A 93 1.16 12.46 14.03
N ARG A 94 2.12 12.26 14.94
CA ARG A 94 1.92 12.32 16.39
C ARG A 94 1.48 13.71 16.84
N TRP A 95 2.15 14.76 16.36
CA TRP A 95 1.81 16.16 16.66
C TRP A 95 0.37 16.49 16.24
N ARG A 96 -0.06 15.99 15.08
CA ARG A 96 -1.42 16.20 14.56
C ARG A 96 -2.50 15.36 15.27
N LYS A 97 -2.15 14.61 16.33
CA LYS A 97 -3.03 13.69 17.08
C LYS A 97 -3.80 12.71 16.17
N ARG A 98 -3.22 12.35 15.02
CA ARG A 98 -3.82 11.37 14.09
C ARG A 98 -3.51 9.93 14.50
N ILE A 99 -2.59 9.74 15.43
CA ILE A 99 -2.31 8.47 16.10
C ILE A 99 -2.88 8.59 17.51
N VAL A 100 -3.90 7.79 17.82
CA VAL A 100 -4.50 7.72 19.16
C VAL A 100 -3.81 6.58 19.90
N GLY A 101 -3.14 6.88 21.01
CA GLY A 101 -2.41 5.90 21.82
C GLY A 101 -0.91 6.17 21.92
N THR A 102 -0.16 5.17 22.38
CA THR A 102 1.31 5.21 22.44
C THR A 102 1.86 5.18 21.01
N PRO A 103 2.73 6.12 20.62
CA PRO A 103 3.34 6.10 19.29
C PRO A 103 4.21 4.86 19.12
N LEU A 104 4.00 4.12 18.03
CA LEU A 104 4.87 3.01 17.66
C LEU A 104 6.25 3.54 17.26
N THR A 105 7.29 2.82 17.65
CA THR A 105 8.66 3.07 17.25
C THR A 105 8.88 2.68 15.78
N VAL A 106 9.94 3.19 15.15
CA VAL A 106 10.29 2.82 13.76
C VAL A 106 10.48 1.30 13.65
N GLU A 107 11.09 0.67 14.64
CA GLU A 107 11.27 -0.79 14.68
C GLU A 107 9.92 -1.51 14.69
N GLU A 108 8.97 -1.07 15.51
CA GLU A 108 7.62 -1.66 15.56
C GLU A 108 6.79 -1.36 14.29
N ILE A 109 7.07 -0.26 13.58
CA ILE A 109 6.44 0.04 12.30
C ILE A 109 6.98 -0.88 11.19
N LEU A 110 8.29 -1.18 11.24
CA LEU A 110 8.94 -2.04 10.26
C LEU A 110 8.75 -3.53 10.56
N ASN A 111 8.65 -3.88 11.83
CA ASN A 111 8.48 -5.23 12.36
C ASN A 111 7.33 -5.22 13.38
N PRO A 112 6.07 -5.12 12.92
CA PRO A 112 4.93 -5.11 13.83
C PRO A 112 4.87 -6.44 14.61
N PRO A 113 4.68 -6.41 15.93
CA PRO A 113 4.61 -7.62 16.74
C PRO A 113 3.47 -8.55 16.30
N GLU A 114 2.42 -8.02 15.67
CA GLU A 114 1.31 -8.78 15.09
C GLU A 114 1.75 -9.65 13.90
N GLU A 115 2.81 -9.29 13.16
CA GLU A 115 3.37 -10.13 12.09
C GLU A 115 4.24 -11.27 12.63
N LEU A 116 4.74 -11.17 13.87
CA LEU A 116 5.48 -12.24 14.52
C LEU A 116 4.56 -13.33 15.06
N GLU A 117 3.33 -12.97 15.42
CA GLU A 117 2.25 -13.91 15.70
C GLU A 117 1.68 -14.44 14.38
N ILE A 118 2.33 -15.44 13.80
CA ILE A 118 1.72 -16.25 12.75
C ILE A 118 0.54 -16.99 13.41
N GLY A 119 -0.64 -16.38 13.39
CA GLY A 119 -1.88 -17.05 13.71
C GLY A 119 -2.08 -18.29 12.86
N GLU A 120 -3.03 -19.16 13.23
CA GLU A 120 -3.36 -20.31 12.38
C GLU A 120 -3.74 -19.81 10.99
N ASN A 121 -2.88 -20.08 10.01
CA ASN A 121 -3.16 -19.71 8.63
C ASN A 121 -4.33 -20.60 8.15
N PRO A 122 -5.51 -20.04 7.86
CA PRO A 122 -6.67 -20.82 7.40
C PRO A 122 -6.42 -21.48 6.03
N TYR A 123 -5.33 -21.10 5.36
CA TYR A 123 -4.85 -21.67 4.11
C TYR A 123 -3.62 -22.56 4.28
N LYS A 124 -3.41 -23.11 5.49
CA LYS A 124 -2.42 -24.18 5.68
C LYS A 124 -3.04 -25.50 5.23
N PHE A 125 -2.61 -25.96 4.07
CA PHE A 125 -3.04 -27.23 3.49
C PHE A 125 -1.88 -28.22 3.52
N ASP A 126 -2.17 -29.47 3.88
CA ASP A 126 -1.17 -30.54 3.91
C ASP A 126 -0.95 -31.17 2.52
N GLY A 127 -1.74 -30.77 1.51
CA GLY A 127 -1.50 -31.12 0.11
C GLY A 127 -2.57 -30.64 -0.88
N ASP A 128 -2.31 -30.89 -2.16
CA ASP A 128 -3.13 -30.43 -3.29
C ASP A 128 -4.60 -30.87 -3.20
N ALA A 129 -4.87 -32.04 -2.60
CA ALA A 129 -6.23 -32.54 -2.45
C ALA A 129 -7.09 -31.65 -1.53
N GLU A 130 -6.51 -31.13 -0.45
CA GLU A 130 -7.21 -30.24 0.49
C GLU A 130 -7.44 -28.86 -0.13
N ILE A 131 -6.47 -28.37 -0.91
CA ILE A 131 -6.61 -27.12 -1.68
C ILE A 131 -7.79 -27.22 -2.65
N VAL A 132 -7.87 -28.32 -3.41
CA VAL A 132 -8.96 -28.54 -4.37
C VAL A 132 -10.30 -28.71 -3.65
N ALA A 133 -10.33 -29.35 -2.48
CA ALA A 133 -11.54 -29.50 -1.69
C ALA A 133 -12.03 -28.14 -1.16
N ALA A 134 -11.13 -27.31 -0.62
CA ALA A 134 -11.43 -25.97 -0.15
C ALA A 134 -11.92 -25.05 -1.29
N ALA A 135 -11.26 -25.10 -2.45
CA ALA A 135 -11.67 -24.31 -3.62
C ALA A 135 -13.06 -24.73 -4.14
N LYS A 136 -13.35 -26.04 -4.18
CA LYS A 136 -14.67 -26.54 -4.56
C LYS A 136 -15.75 -26.18 -3.55
N HIS A 137 -15.44 -26.26 -2.27
CA HIS A 137 -16.34 -25.81 -1.21
C HIS A 137 -16.67 -24.33 -1.37
N GLN A 138 -15.67 -23.47 -1.58
CA GLN A 138 -15.88 -22.04 -1.77
C GLN A 138 -16.74 -21.72 -3.01
N LEU A 139 -16.48 -22.40 -4.13
CA LEU A 139 -17.33 -22.28 -5.33
C LEU A 139 -18.77 -22.73 -5.06
N ALA A 140 -18.96 -23.84 -4.35
CA ALA A 140 -20.30 -24.33 -4.00
C ALA A 140 -21.05 -23.38 -3.05
N VAL A 141 -20.34 -22.69 -2.15
CA VAL A 141 -20.90 -21.63 -1.30
C VAL A 141 -21.30 -20.40 -2.13
N GLU A 142 -20.44 -19.94 -3.03
CA GLU A 142 -20.72 -18.79 -3.92
C GLU A 142 -21.90 -19.07 -4.87
N HIS A 143 -22.04 -20.31 -5.33
CA HIS A 143 -23.17 -20.76 -6.14
C HIS A 143 -24.45 -21.04 -5.34
N GLY A 144 -24.40 -20.92 -4.00
CA GLY A 144 -25.54 -21.16 -3.11
C GLY A 144 -25.95 -22.63 -3.00
N GLU A 145 -25.09 -23.56 -3.42
CA GLU A 145 -25.29 -25.01 -3.28
C GLU A 145 -24.99 -25.48 -1.84
N ILE A 146 -24.15 -24.73 -1.11
CA ILE A 146 -23.86 -24.95 0.31
C ILE A 146 -24.18 -23.64 1.04
N THR A 147 -25.24 -23.63 1.85
CA THR A 147 -25.39 -22.63 2.90
C THR A 147 -24.37 -22.97 3.98
N VAL A 148 -23.35 -22.13 4.17
CA VAL A 148 -22.52 -22.20 5.37
C VAL A 148 -23.42 -21.82 6.54
N ILE A 149 -24.03 -22.82 7.14
CA ILE A 149 -24.60 -22.69 8.47
C ILE A 149 -23.37 -22.64 9.36
N GLU A 150 -22.96 -21.45 9.76
CA GLU A 150 -22.19 -21.30 10.99
C GLU A 150 -23.08 -21.90 12.07
N ILE A 151 -22.81 -23.17 12.41
CA ILE A 151 -23.47 -23.83 13.53
C ILE A 151 -22.83 -23.17 14.75
N ASP A 152 -23.37 -22.04 15.17
CA ASP A 152 -23.46 -21.75 16.60
C ASP A 152 -24.20 -22.95 17.18
N SER A 153 -23.46 -23.89 17.76
CA SER A 153 -24.02 -24.94 18.57
C SER A 153 -24.63 -24.30 19.81
N ASP A 154 -25.86 -23.84 19.66
CA ASP A 154 -26.90 -24.00 20.66
C ASP A 154 -28.16 -24.46 19.92
N GLU A 155 -28.32 -25.79 19.85
CA GLU A 155 -29.62 -26.39 19.56
C GLU A 155 -30.53 -26.10 20.75
N GLU A 156 -31.17 -24.94 20.76
CA GLU A 156 -32.47 -24.80 21.38
C GLU A 156 -33.51 -24.77 20.26
N GLU A 157 -34.38 -25.78 20.26
CA GLU A 157 -35.59 -25.80 19.43
C GLU A 157 -36.39 -24.51 19.68
N GLU A 158 -36.23 -23.51 18.80
CA GLU A 158 -37.01 -22.28 18.89
C GLU A 158 -38.42 -22.55 18.35
N ASP A 159 -39.26 -22.96 19.29
CA ASP A 159 -40.66 -22.58 19.41
C ASP A 159 -40.95 -21.25 18.65
N ASP A 160 -42.00 -21.26 17.83
CA ASP A 160 -42.52 -20.14 17.02
C ASP A 160 -43.15 -19.06 17.92
N ASN A 161 -42.37 -18.61 18.89
CA ASN A 161 -42.72 -17.72 20.00
C ASN A 161 -41.64 -16.65 20.22
N THR A 162 -40.87 -16.28 19.18
CA THR A 162 -40.10 -15.04 19.26
C THR A 162 -41.09 -13.87 19.41
N PRO A 163 -41.07 -13.13 20.53
CA PRO A 163 -41.92 -11.97 20.65
C PRO A 163 -41.48 -10.99 19.58
N GLN A 164 -42.31 -10.78 18.56
CA GLN A 164 -42.10 -9.74 17.57
C GLN A 164 -42.06 -8.41 18.30
N ALA A 165 -40.84 -7.96 18.63
CA ALA A 165 -40.62 -6.69 19.27
C ALA A 165 -41.24 -5.62 18.37
N THR A 166 -42.25 -4.97 18.89
CA THR A 166 -42.95 -3.91 18.18
C THR A 166 -41.95 -2.79 17.87
N SER A 167 -42.15 -2.05 16.79
CA SER A 167 -41.26 -0.94 16.41
C SER A 167 -41.08 0.09 17.54
N GLY A 168 -42.06 0.20 18.46
CA GLY A 168 -41.96 1.00 19.67
C GLY A 168 -40.98 0.46 20.72
N GLU A 169 -40.92 -0.85 20.91
CA GLU A 169 -40.00 -1.51 21.84
C GLU A 169 -38.56 -1.40 21.36
N VAL A 170 -38.33 -1.63 20.06
CA VAL A 170 -37.01 -1.45 19.44
C VAL A 170 -36.54 0.00 19.55
N ARG A 171 -37.44 0.97 19.37
CA ARG A 171 -37.13 2.40 19.57
C ARG A 171 -36.74 2.71 21.01
N SER A 172 -37.49 2.19 21.98
CA SER A 172 -37.21 2.35 23.42
C SER A 172 -35.85 1.75 23.80
N LEU A 173 -35.50 0.60 23.23
CA LEU A 173 -34.20 -0.03 23.44
C LEU A 173 -33.05 0.83 22.89
N CYS A 174 -33.20 1.39 21.68
CA CYS A 174 -32.21 2.28 21.09
C CYS A 174 -31.97 3.52 21.94
N GLU A 175 -33.02 4.12 22.52
CA GLU A 175 -32.89 5.28 23.42
C GLU A 175 -32.12 4.93 24.70
N LYS A 176 -32.39 3.76 25.29
CA LYS A 176 -31.65 3.29 26.48
C LYS A 176 -30.18 3.05 26.19
N LEU A 177 -29.86 2.44 25.05
CA LEU A 177 -28.48 2.21 24.61
C LEU A 177 -27.75 3.53 24.32
N GLU A 178 -28.40 4.50 23.68
CA GLU A 178 -27.85 5.83 23.47
C GLU A 178 -27.49 6.52 24.80
N ALA A 179 -28.38 6.44 25.80
CA ALA A 179 -28.15 7.03 27.12
C ALA A 179 -26.98 6.36 27.86
N LEU A 180 -26.87 5.02 27.77
CA LEU A 180 -25.76 4.27 28.37
C LEU A 180 -24.43 4.62 27.70
N CYS A 181 -24.41 4.79 26.38
CA CYS A 181 -23.21 5.18 25.63
C CYS A 181 -22.71 6.57 26.06
N VAL A 182 -23.62 7.52 26.31
CA VAL A 182 -23.25 8.86 26.82
C VAL A 182 -22.70 8.78 28.25
N GLY A 183 -23.29 7.93 29.10
CA GLY A 183 -22.89 7.78 30.50
C GLY A 183 -21.55 7.07 30.70
N HIS A 184 -21.21 6.09 29.85
CA HIS A 184 -20.05 5.22 30.04
C HIS A 184 -18.90 5.49 29.06
N GLY A 185 -18.97 6.57 28.26
CA GLY A 185 -17.96 6.87 27.26
C GLY A 185 -17.89 5.83 26.14
N GLY A 186 -19.06 5.33 25.71
CA GLY A 186 -19.19 4.37 24.63
C GLY A 186 -18.66 4.90 23.29
N SER A 187 -18.42 3.99 22.35
CA SER A 187 -17.93 4.33 21.01
C SER A 187 -18.87 5.33 20.32
N LEU A 188 -18.31 6.44 19.81
CA LEU A 188 -19.03 7.42 19.00
C LEU A 188 -19.64 6.79 17.73
N GLU A 189 -19.03 5.71 17.25
CA GLU A 189 -19.51 4.97 16.09
C GLU A 189 -20.82 4.24 16.39
N LEU A 190 -20.89 3.53 17.52
CA LEU A 190 -22.12 2.88 17.98
C LEU A 190 -23.25 3.91 18.19
N GLN A 191 -22.92 5.06 18.79
CA GLN A 191 -23.89 6.14 18.95
C GLN A 191 -24.43 6.66 17.61
N THR A 192 -23.57 6.73 16.58
CA THR A 192 -23.97 7.17 15.24
C THR A 192 -24.87 6.13 14.57
N GLN A 193 -24.53 4.84 14.67
CA GLN A 193 -25.33 3.75 14.14
C GLN A 193 -26.72 3.66 14.79
N LEU A 194 -26.81 3.78 16.12
CA LEU A 194 -28.11 3.79 16.84
C LEU A 194 -29.02 4.92 16.37
N ARG A 195 -28.47 6.11 16.14
CA ARG A 195 -29.24 7.25 15.63
C ARG A 195 -29.74 7.05 14.21
N GLN A 196 -28.91 6.45 13.34
CA GLN A 196 -29.29 6.13 11.97
C GLN A 196 -30.39 5.07 11.94
N PHE A 197 -30.22 3.99 12.71
CA PHE A 197 -31.20 2.92 12.81
C PHE A 197 -32.55 3.44 13.36
N ARG A 198 -32.52 4.26 14.42
CA ARG A 198 -33.74 4.92 14.93
C ARG A 198 -34.40 5.82 13.90
N GLY A 199 -33.62 6.47 13.04
CA GLY A 199 -34.12 7.27 11.92
C GLY A 199 -34.83 6.43 10.85
N ALA A 200 -34.37 5.21 10.62
CA ALA A 200 -34.97 4.25 9.67
C ALA A 200 -36.26 3.60 10.21
N LEU A 201 -36.44 3.54 11.53
CA LEU A 201 -37.67 3.08 12.18
C LEU A 201 -38.81 4.12 12.18
N ARG A 202 -38.79 5.09 11.24
CA ARG A 202 -39.81 6.13 11.08
C ARG A 202 -40.80 5.83 9.98
#